data_AF-A0A8C9IX59-F1
#
_entry.id   AF-A0A8C9IX59-F1
#
_cell.length_a   1.000
_cell.length_b   1.000
_cell.length_c   1.000
_cell.angle_alpha   90.00
_cell.angle_beta   90.00
_cell.angle_gamma   90.00
#
_symmetry.space_group_name_H-M   'P 1'
#
loop_
_entity.id
_entity.type
_entity.pdbx_description
1 polymer ?
#
loop_
_entity_poly.entity_id
_entity_poly.type
_entity_poly.pdbx_seq_one_letter_code
_entity_poly.pdbx_strand_id
1 'polypeptide(L)'
;FKSTREALNNKNIKPLLSTFSQVPGSENEKKCTLDQAFRGVLEEEIINHSSCENVLAIISLAIGGVTEGICTASTPFVLLGDVLDCLPLDQCDTIFTFVEKNVATWKSNTFYSAGKNYLLRMCNDLLRRLSKSQNTVFCGRIQLFLARLFPLSEKSGLNLQSQFNLENVTVFNTNEQESTLGQKHTEDREEGMDVEEGEMGDEEAPTTCSIPIDYNLYRKFWSLQDYFRNPVQCYEKISWKTFLKYSEEVLAVFKSYKLDDTQASRKKMEELKTGGEHVYFAKFLTSEKLMDLQLSDSNFRRHILLQYLILFQYLKGQVKFKSSNYVLTDEQSLWIEDTTKSVYQVSSTRNKPMIEKMEI
;
A
#
# COMPACT_ATOMS: atom_id res chain seq x y z
N PHE A 1 -27.31 21.92 -22.94
CA PHE A 1 -26.14 22.75 -23.33
C PHE A 1 -26.25 24.19 -22.83
N LYS A 2 -27.06 25.09 -23.44
CA LYS A 2 -27.12 26.50 -23.01
C LYS A 2 -27.51 26.68 -21.53
N SER A 3 -28.60 26.04 -21.10
CA SER A 3 -29.07 26.07 -19.70
C SER A 3 -28.08 25.42 -18.72
N THR A 4 -27.35 24.40 -19.16
CA THR A 4 -26.27 23.76 -18.40
C THR A 4 -25.09 24.69 -18.18
N ARG A 5 -24.69 25.46 -19.21
CA ARG A 5 -23.63 26.47 -19.10
C ARG A 5 -24.07 27.67 -18.26
N GLU A 6 -25.32 28.10 -18.39
CA GLU A 6 -25.90 29.14 -17.53
C GLU A 6 -25.97 28.69 -16.06
N ALA A 7 -26.33 27.43 -15.81
CA ALA A 7 -26.31 26.85 -14.47
C ALA A 7 -24.90 26.76 -13.90
N LEU A 8 -23.89 26.44 -14.73
CA LEU A 8 -22.48 26.44 -14.33
C LEU A 8 -22.00 27.85 -13.94
N ASN A 9 -22.23 28.84 -14.81
CA ASN A 9 -21.84 30.24 -14.58
C ASN A 9 -22.48 30.81 -13.31
N ASN A 10 -23.76 30.50 -13.08
CA ASN A 10 -24.52 30.98 -11.93
C ASN A 10 -24.39 30.08 -10.70
N LYS A 11 -23.69 28.94 -10.80
CA LYS A 11 -23.63 27.86 -9.80
C LYS A 11 -25.01 27.52 -9.21
N ASN A 12 -26.04 27.50 -10.06
CA ASN A 12 -27.44 27.41 -9.65
C ASN A 12 -28.21 26.47 -10.58
N ILE A 13 -29.01 25.59 -10.00
CA ILE A 13 -29.79 24.59 -10.73
C ILE A 13 -31.11 25.11 -11.31
N LYS A 14 -31.60 26.28 -10.88
CA LYS A 14 -32.88 26.84 -11.35
C LYS A 14 -33.02 26.93 -12.88
N PRO A 15 -32.01 27.36 -13.66
CA PRO A 15 -32.08 27.38 -15.12
C PRO A 15 -32.30 25.98 -15.73
N LEU A 16 -31.72 24.94 -15.11
CA LEU A 16 -31.90 23.55 -15.53
C LEU A 16 -33.33 23.08 -15.28
N LEU A 17 -33.89 23.37 -14.11
CA LEU A 17 -35.28 23.02 -13.76
C LEU A 17 -36.30 23.66 -14.73
N SER A 18 -36.12 24.95 -15.01
CA SER A 18 -36.99 25.67 -15.95
C SER A 18 -36.90 25.11 -17.37
N THR A 19 -35.72 24.67 -17.78
CA THR A 19 -35.55 24.10 -19.13
C THR A 19 -36.10 22.68 -19.19
N PHE A 20 -35.88 21.87 -18.15
CA PHE A 20 -36.31 20.47 -18.09
C PHE A 20 -37.84 20.34 -18.19
N SER A 21 -38.60 21.27 -17.59
CA SER A 21 -40.06 21.28 -17.70
C SER A 21 -40.56 21.59 -19.12
N GLN A 22 -39.80 22.38 -19.88
CA GLN A 22 -40.15 22.82 -21.24
C GLN A 22 -39.73 21.83 -22.34
N VAL A 23 -38.77 20.95 -22.06
CA VAL A 23 -38.32 19.94 -23.04
C VAL A 23 -39.44 18.93 -23.29
N PRO A 24 -39.81 18.64 -24.56
CA PRO A 24 -40.79 17.61 -24.90
C PRO A 24 -40.19 16.20 -24.73
N GLY A 25 -41.05 15.20 -24.50
CA GLY A 25 -40.64 13.79 -24.37
C GLY A 25 -40.98 13.17 -23.01
N SER A 26 -40.69 11.89 -22.87
CA SER A 26 -40.85 11.15 -21.61
C SER A 26 -39.83 11.61 -20.57
N GLU A 27 -40.11 11.47 -19.28
CA GLU A 27 -39.16 11.87 -18.23
C GLU A 27 -37.79 11.21 -18.36
N ASN A 28 -37.74 9.95 -18.80
CA ASN A 28 -36.49 9.23 -19.01
C ASN A 28 -35.68 9.81 -20.18
N GLU A 29 -36.32 10.18 -21.28
CA GLU A 29 -35.63 10.84 -22.41
C GLU A 29 -35.11 12.23 -22.00
N LYS A 30 -35.88 12.97 -21.19
CA LYS A 30 -35.44 14.25 -20.64
C LYS A 30 -34.22 14.09 -19.72
N LYS A 31 -34.21 13.06 -18.87
CA LYS A 31 -33.06 12.74 -18.01
C LYS A 31 -31.83 12.38 -18.83
N CYS A 32 -31.97 11.48 -19.80
CA CYS A 32 -30.87 11.07 -20.67
C CYS A 32 -30.29 12.25 -21.48
N THR A 33 -31.14 13.13 -22.00
CA THR A 33 -30.67 14.34 -22.73
C THR A 33 -29.93 15.31 -21.80
N LEU A 34 -30.39 15.45 -20.55
CA LEU A 34 -29.68 16.26 -19.55
C LEU A 34 -28.34 15.64 -19.14
N ASP A 35 -28.29 14.32 -18.95
CA ASP A 35 -27.08 13.58 -18.64
C ASP A 35 -26.02 13.74 -19.74
N GLN A 36 -26.42 13.66 -21.02
CA GLN A 36 -25.54 13.96 -22.14
C GLN A 36 -25.12 15.42 -22.21
N ALA A 37 -26.02 16.36 -21.89
CA ALA A 37 -25.67 17.77 -21.83
C ALA A 37 -24.61 18.06 -20.75
N PHE A 38 -24.68 17.39 -19.59
CA PHE A 38 -23.64 17.47 -18.57
C PHE A 38 -22.31 16.91 -19.05
N ARG A 39 -22.31 15.75 -19.72
CA ARG A 39 -21.08 15.16 -20.29
C ARG A 39 -20.42 16.07 -21.32
N GLY A 40 -21.19 16.61 -22.26
CA GLY A 40 -20.61 17.47 -23.30
C GLY A 40 -20.07 18.80 -22.76
N VAL A 41 -20.73 19.40 -21.77
CA VAL A 41 -20.16 20.60 -21.10
C VAL A 41 -18.90 20.24 -20.32
N LEU A 42 -18.86 19.08 -19.67
CA LEU A 42 -17.69 18.60 -18.96
C LEU A 42 -16.51 18.32 -19.90
N GLU A 43 -16.78 17.69 -21.04
CA GLU A 43 -15.80 17.43 -22.10
C GLU A 43 -15.18 18.74 -22.60
N GLU A 44 -15.98 19.77 -22.88
CA GLU A 44 -15.48 21.09 -23.26
C GLU A 44 -14.57 21.72 -22.19
N GLU A 45 -14.94 21.63 -20.90
CA GLU A 45 -14.11 22.15 -19.81
C GLU A 45 -12.79 21.39 -19.66
N ILE A 46 -12.79 20.07 -19.90
CA ILE A 46 -11.57 19.25 -19.89
C ILE A 46 -10.66 19.64 -21.07
N ILE A 47 -11.21 19.78 -22.28
CA ILE A 47 -10.47 20.17 -23.49
C ILE A 47 -9.88 21.58 -23.34
N ASN A 48 -10.62 22.50 -22.72
CA ASN A 48 -10.17 23.87 -22.50
C ASN A 48 -9.16 24.01 -21.35
N HIS A 49 -8.76 22.91 -20.70
CA HIS A 49 -7.90 22.91 -19.51
C HIS A 49 -8.41 23.87 -18.42
N SER A 50 -9.73 23.94 -18.25
CA SER A 50 -10.37 24.75 -17.23
C SER A 50 -9.98 24.30 -15.82
N SER A 51 -10.17 25.20 -14.84
CA SER A 51 -9.89 24.90 -13.44
C SER A 51 -10.68 23.69 -12.92
N CYS A 52 -10.08 22.93 -11.99
CA CYS A 52 -10.77 21.84 -11.30
C CYS A 52 -12.06 22.31 -10.61
N GLU A 53 -12.16 23.58 -10.22
CA GLU A 53 -13.37 24.14 -9.62
C GLU A 53 -14.58 24.09 -10.55
N ASN A 54 -14.40 24.35 -11.85
CA ASN A 54 -15.50 24.26 -12.83
C ASN A 54 -15.98 22.83 -12.98
N VAL A 55 -15.04 21.89 -13.11
CA VAL A 55 -15.34 20.45 -13.18
C VAL A 55 -16.11 19.98 -11.94
N LEU A 56 -15.65 20.36 -10.75
CA LEU A 56 -16.32 20.03 -9.49
C LEU A 56 -17.69 20.71 -9.34
N ALA A 57 -17.86 21.93 -9.87
CA ALA A 57 -19.14 22.62 -9.90
C ALA A 57 -20.16 21.90 -10.80
N ILE A 58 -19.73 21.39 -11.97
CA ILE A 58 -20.58 20.57 -12.86
C ILE A 58 -21.06 19.32 -12.12
N ILE A 59 -20.17 18.61 -11.45
CA ILE A 59 -20.50 17.39 -10.71
C ILE A 59 -21.46 17.71 -9.54
N SER A 60 -21.23 18.83 -8.85
CA SER A 60 -22.13 19.31 -7.79
C SER A 60 -23.53 19.64 -8.31
N LEU A 61 -23.63 20.26 -9.49
CA LEU A 61 -24.91 20.52 -10.15
C LEU A 61 -25.59 19.23 -10.58
N ALA A 62 -24.85 18.22 -11.04
CA ALA A 62 -25.39 16.91 -11.37
C ALA A 62 -25.94 16.20 -10.11
N ILE A 63 -25.24 16.28 -8.96
CA ILE A 63 -25.75 15.79 -7.68
C ILE A 63 -27.06 16.49 -7.31
N GLY A 64 -27.11 17.82 -7.41
CA GLY A 64 -28.34 18.60 -7.21
C GLY A 64 -29.46 18.20 -8.18
N GLY A 65 -29.12 17.87 -9.42
CA GLY A 65 -30.07 17.43 -10.43
C GLY A 65 -30.68 16.07 -10.10
N VAL A 66 -29.91 15.19 -9.49
CA VAL A 66 -30.42 13.91 -8.98
C VAL A 66 -31.35 14.14 -7.78
N THR A 67 -31.01 15.04 -6.86
CA THR A 67 -31.88 15.32 -5.70
C THR A 67 -33.20 15.97 -6.10
N GLU A 68 -33.20 16.81 -7.13
CA GLU A 68 -34.41 17.42 -7.71
C GLU A 68 -35.15 16.47 -8.70
N GLY A 69 -34.63 15.27 -8.93
CA GLY A 69 -35.26 14.26 -9.77
C GLY A 69 -35.18 14.52 -11.29
N ILE A 70 -34.32 15.43 -11.75
CA ILE A 70 -34.12 15.77 -13.16
C ILE A 70 -32.94 15.04 -13.83
N CYS A 71 -32.08 14.38 -13.05
CA CYS A 71 -30.95 13.59 -13.54
C CYS A 71 -31.02 12.13 -13.09
N THR A 72 -30.32 11.27 -13.83
CA THR A 72 -30.15 9.87 -13.45
C THR A 72 -29.18 9.75 -12.27
N ALA A 73 -29.48 8.88 -11.31
CA ALA A 73 -28.66 8.70 -10.11
C ALA A 73 -27.22 8.22 -10.39
N SER A 74 -26.97 7.60 -11.55
CA SER A 74 -25.64 7.18 -12.00
C SER A 74 -24.80 8.32 -12.58
N THR A 75 -25.40 9.43 -13.01
CA THR A 75 -24.74 10.49 -13.78
C THR A 75 -23.53 11.08 -13.06
N PRO A 76 -23.61 11.50 -11.79
CA PRO A 76 -22.44 12.09 -11.11
C PRO A 76 -21.25 11.14 -11.04
N PHE A 77 -21.50 9.83 -10.93
CA PHE A 77 -20.43 8.83 -10.88
C PHE A 77 -19.75 8.60 -12.21
N VAL A 78 -20.51 8.64 -13.31
CA VAL A 78 -19.91 8.54 -14.65
C VAL A 78 -19.09 9.79 -14.95
N LEU A 79 -19.61 10.98 -14.63
CA LEU A 79 -18.87 12.23 -14.79
C LEU A 79 -17.57 12.23 -13.97
N LEU A 80 -17.60 11.75 -12.72
CA LEU A 80 -16.40 11.59 -11.89
C LEU A 80 -15.39 10.62 -12.49
N GLY A 81 -15.86 9.49 -13.02
CA GLY A 81 -15.01 8.51 -13.69
C GLY A 81 -14.32 9.10 -14.92
N ASP A 82 -15.10 9.69 -15.82
CA ASP A 82 -14.60 10.32 -17.05
C ASP A 82 -13.54 11.39 -16.74
N VAL A 83 -13.80 12.23 -15.72
CA VAL A 83 -12.87 13.27 -15.27
C VAL A 83 -11.56 12.67 -14.75
N LEU A 84 -11.64 11.69 -13.85
CA LEU A 84 -10.45 11.11 -13.27
C LEU A 84 -9.61 10.39 -14.33
N ASP A 85 -10.24 9.75 -15.31
CA ASP A 85 -9.55 9.07 -16.42
C ASP A 85 -8.87 10.04 -17.38
N CYS A 86 -9.42 11.24 -17.59
CA CYS A 86 -8.85 12.25 -18.49
C CYS A 86 -7.76 13.13 -17.84
N LEU A 87 -7.69 13.21 -16.51
CA LEU A 87 -6.82 14.17 -15.84
C LEU A 87 -5.49 13.57 -15.31
N PRO A 88 -4.42 14.38 -15.21
CA PRO A 88 -3.17 14.00 -14.54
C PRO A 88 -3.36 13.75 -13.04
N LEU A 89 -2.41 13.02 -12.44
CA LEU A 89 -2.51 12.56 -11.04
C LEU A 89 -2.66 13.70 -10.02
N ASP A 90 -2.00 14.84 -10.22
CA ASP A 90 -2.06 15.97 -9.28
C ASP A 90 -3.48 16.57 -9.19
N GLN A 91 -4.18 16.63 -10.32
CA GLN A 91 -5.57 17.10 -10.36
C GLN A 91 -6.52 16.04 -9.82
N CYS A 92 -6.25 14.76 -10.10
CA CYS A 92 -7.01 13.65 -9.54
C CYS A 92 -7.00 13.68 -8.00
N ASP A 93 -5.88 14.07 -7.36
CA ASP A 93 -5.81 14.20 -5.90
C ASP A 93 -6.76 15.30 -5.36
N THR A 94 -6.77 16.45 -6.03
CA THR A 94 -7.68 17.56 -5.69
C THR A 94 -9.14 17.14 -5.84
N ILE A 95 -9.48 16.44 -6.93
CA ILE A 95 -10.84 15.94 -7.19
C ILE A 95 -11.21 14.84 -6.20
N PHE A 96 -10.28 13.97 -5.83
CA PHE A 96 -10.54 12.92 -4.86
C PHE A 96 -10.84 13.50 -3.47
N THR A 97 -10.22 14.63 -3.11
CA THR A 97 -10.57 15.38 -1.90
C THR A 97 -12.04 15.83 -1.88
N PHE A 98 -12.62 16.18 -3.04
CA PHE A 98 -14.06 16.44 -3.16
C PHE A 98 -14.89 15.16 -2.96
N VAL A 99 -14.45 14.03 -3.50
CA VAL A 99 -15.11 12.73 -3.32
C VAL A 99 -15.14 12.33 -1.83
N GLU A 100 -14.03 12.51 -1.11
CA GLU A 100 -13.91 12.25 0.34
C GLU A 100 -14.84 13.13 1.18
N LYS A 101 -14.98 14.41 0.84
CA LYS A 101 -15.89 15.34 1.54
C LYS A 101 -17.36 14.94 1.37
N ASN A 102 -17.72 14.34 0.24
CA ASN A 102 -19.10 13.99 -0.11
C ASN A 102 -19.52 12.57 0.28
N VAL A 103 -18.77 11.87 1.15
CA VAL A 103 -19.10 10.50 1.62
C VAL A 103 -20.54 10.35 2.11
N ALA A 104 -21.08 11.34 2.83
CA ALA A 104 -22.46 11.29 3.32
C ALA A 104 -23.48 11.23 2.17
N THR A 105 -23.25 11.98 1.10
CA THR A 105 -24.06 11.97 -0.12
C THR A 105 -24.01 10.60 -0.79
N TRP A 106 -22.82 10.05 -0.97
CA TRP A 106 -22.62 8.74 -1.62
C TRP A 106 -23.22 7.57 -0.84
N LYS A 107 -23.33 7.69 0.48
CA LYS A 107 -23.97 6.69 1.36
C LYS A 107 -25.48 6.75 1.40
N SER A 108 -26.09 7.82 0.92
CA SER A 108 -27.56 7.90 0.87
C SER A 108 -28.13 6.87 -0.11
N ASN A 109 -29.34 6.37 0.16
CA ASN A 109 -29.93 5.25 -0.59
C ASN A 109 -30.00 5.49 -2.11
N THR A 110 -30.32 6.71 -2.52
CA THR A 110 -30.43 7.14 -3.92
C THR A 110 -29.10 6.95 -4.67
N PHE A 111 -27.99 7.30 -4.02
CA PHE A 111 -26.67 7.29 -4.62
C PHE A 111 -25.93 5.97 -4.40
N TYR A 112 -26.07 5.34 -3.23
CA TYR A 112 -25.31 4.14 -2.89
C TYR A 112 -25.62 2.96 -3.83
N SER A 113 -26.91 2.69 -4.06
CA SER A 113 -27.35 1.59 -4.92
C SER A 113 -26.91 1.78 -6.38
N ALA A 114 -27.02 3.00 -6.90
CA ALA A 114 -26.64 3.35 -8.27
C ALA A 114 -25.12 3.49 -8.46
N GLY A 115 -24.39 3.89 -7.42
CA GLY A 115 -23.02 4.41 -7.52
C GLY A 115 -21.91 3.52 -7.00
N LYS A 116 -22.20 2.57 -6.09
CA LYS A 116 -21.15 1.84 -5.36
C LYS A 116 -20.15 1.13 -6.27
N ASN A 117 -20.61 0.54 -7.38
CA ASN A 117 -19.75 -0.16 -8.33
C ASN A 117 -18.90 0.81 -9.18
N TYR A 118 -19.42 2.00 -9.48
CA TYR A 118 -18.66 3.04 -10.18
C TYR A 118 -17.54 3.57 -9.28
N LEU A 119 -17.85 3.86 -8.01
CA LEU A 119 -16.85 4.29 -7.03
C LEU A 119 -15.75 3.23 -6.85
N LEU A 120 -16.13 1.95 -6.77
CA LEU A 120 -15.17 0.85 -6.67
C LEU A 120 -14.26 0.78 -7.90
N ARG A 121 -14.84 0.86 -9.11
CA ARG A 121 -14.08 0.82 -10.37
C ARG A 121 -13.09 1.99 -10.45
N MET A 122 -13.58 3.21 -10.25
CA MET A 122 -12.80 4.44 -10.26
C MET A 122 -11.65 4.41 -9.26
N CYS A 123 -11.88 3.91 -8.04
CA CYS A 123 -10.82 3.76 -7.05
C CYS A 123 -9.77 2.72 -7.47
N ASN A 124 -10.19 1.59 -8.04
CA ASN A 124 -9.28 0.56 -8.53
C ASN A 124 -8.45 1.04 -9.73
N ASP A 125 -9.05 1.81 -10.63
CA ASP A 125 -8.37 2.38 -11.80
C ASP A 125 -7.34 3.43 -11.37
N LEU A 126 -7.67 4.27 -10.39
CA LEU A 126 -6.69 5.16 -9.74
C LEU A 126 -5.55 4.37 -9.10
N LEU A 127 -5.83 3.34 -8.29
CA LEU A 127 -4.81 2.51 -7.66
C LEU A 127 -3.90 1.80 -8.67
N ARG A 128 -4.40 1.49 -9.87
CA ARG A 128 -3.61 0.90 -10.96
C ARG A 128 -2.72 1.93 -11.68
N ARG A 129 -3.17 3.18 -11.76
CA ARG A 129 -2.41 4.30 -12.36
C ARG A 129 -1.37 4.88 -11.42
N LEU A 130 -1.58 4.79 -10.11
CA LEU A 130 -0.68 5.34 -9.11
C LEU A 130 0.59 4.51 -8.94
N SER A 131 1.73 5.19 -8.87
CA SER A 131 2.98 4.56 -8.44
C SER A 131 2.90 4.15 -6.97
N LYS A 132 3.17 2.87 -6.70
CA LYS A 132 3.18 2.30 -5.33
C LYS A 132 4.39 2.74 -4.50
N SER A 133 5.36 3.48 -5.06
CA SER A 133 6.53 4.01 -4.35
C SER A 133 6.41 5.49 -4.00
N GLN A 134 5.87 6.31 -4.91
CA GLN A 134 5.79 7.77 -4.73
C GLN A 134 4.43 8.22 -4.15
N ASN A 135 3.33 7.60 -4.60
CA ASN A 135 1.98 8.07 -4.27
C ASN A 135 1.33 7.25 -3.14
N THR A 136 2.12 6.76 -2.18
CA THR A 136 1.66 5.87 -1.10
C THR A 136 0.58 6.52 -0.22
N VAL A 137 0.73 7.81 0.07
CA VAL A 137 -0.25 8.59 0.83
C VAL A 137 -1.60 8.65 0.12
N PHE A 138 -1.58 8.93 -1.20
CA PHE A 138 -2.82 9.01 -1.98
C PHE A 138 -3.48 7.62 -2.14
N CYS A 139 -2.70 6.57 -2.37
CA CYS A 139 -3.19 5.19 -2.33
C CYS A 139 -3.87 4.85 -0.98
N GLY A 140 -3.26 5.27 0.14
CA GLY A 140 -3.81 5.08 1.48
C GLY A 140 -5.14 5.81 1.68
N ARG A 141 -5.26 7.06 1.21
CA ARG A 141 -6.50 7.83 1.22
C ARG A 141 -7.63 7.14 0.44
N ILE A 142 -7.32 6.62 -0.75
CA ILE A 142 -8.27 5.84 -1.55
C ILE A 142 -8.76 4.60 -0.79
N GLN A 143 -7.85 3.84 -0.18
CA GLN A 143 -8.20 2.67 0.61
C GLN A 143 -9.05 3.01 1.85
N LEU A 144 -8.72 4.11 2.55
CA LEU A 144 -9.50 4.60 3.69
C LEU A 144 -10.90 5.05 3.25
N PHE A 145 -11.02 5.71 2.11
CA PHE A 145 -12.32 6.06 1.53
C PHE A 145 -13.16 4.83 1.24
N LEU A 146 -12.59 3.81 0.58
CA LEU A 146 -13.28 2.54 0.29
C LEU A 146 -13.74 1.83 1.58
N ALA A 147 -12.87 1.75 2.59
CA ALA A 147 -13.20 1.17 3.89
C ALA A 147 -14.29 1.96 4.63
N ARG A 148 -14.34 3.28 4.45
CA ARG A 148 -15.40 4.13 5.01
C ARG A 148 -16.70 3.99 4.24
N LEU A 149 -16.67 3.81 2.92
CA LEU A 149 -17.83 3.73 2.05
C LEU A 149 -18.58 2.40 2.22
N PHE A 150 -17.84 1.29 2.17
CA PHE A 150 -18.42 -0.05 2.19
C PHE A 150 -18.62 -0.58 3.62
N PRO A 151 -19.73 -1.26 3.91
CA PRO A 151 -19.89 -2.03 5.14
C PRO A 151 -18.82 -3.12 5.25
N LEU A 152 -18.44 -3.49 6.48
CA LEU A 152 -17.47 -4.56 6.75
C LEU A 152 -17.90 -5.94 6.21
N SER A 153 -19.18 -6.12 5.92
CA SER A 153 -19.75 -7.33 5.32
C SER A 153 -19.74 -7.33 3.79
N GLU A 154 -19.28 -6.26 3.13
CA GLU A 154 -19.23 -6.18 1.66
C GLU A 154 -18.17 -7.16 1.14
N LYS A 155 -18.59 -8.06 0.23
CA LYS A 155 -17.73 -9.13 -0.30
C LYS A 155 -16.47 -8.62 -1.00
N SER A 156 -16.53 -7.43 -1.61
CA SER A 156 -15.39 -6.82 -2.33
C SER A 156 -14.22 -6.45 -1.41
N GLY A 157 -14.47 -6.23 -0.12
CA GLY A 157 -13.44 -5.92 0.89
C GLY A 157 -12.92 -7.14 1.65
N LEU A 158 -13.39 -8.35 1.32
CA LEU A 158 -13.08 -9.57 2.06
C LEU A 158 -12.22 -10.52 1.24
N ASN A 159 -11.11 -10.99 1.82
CA ASN A 159 -10.34 -12.10 1.27
C ASN A 159 -10.99 -13.44 1.62
N LEU A 160 -12.16 -13.72 1.02
CA LEU A 160 -12.99 -14.89 1.34
C LEU A 160 -12.30 -16.22 1.06
N GLN A 161 -11.38 -16.27 0.09
CA GLN A 161 -10.64 -17.48 -0.25
C GLN A 161 -9.32 -17.61 0.50
N SER A 162 -8.99 -16.65 1.38
CA SER A 162 -7.70 -16.58 2.07
C SER A 162 -6.50 -16.69 1.12
N GLN A 163 -6.58 -16.09 -0.06
CA GLN A 163 -5.49 -16.11 -1.03
C GLN A 163 -4.32 -15.25 -0.56
N PHE A 164 -3.09 -15.70 -0.84
CA PHE A 164 -1.88 -14.95 -0.57
C PHE A 164 -1.58 -13.96 -1.70
N ASN A 165 -1.04 -12.79 -1.36
CA ASN A 165 -0.58 -11.82 -2.35
C ASN A 165 0.77 -12.24 -2.93
N LEU A 166 0.72 -13.16 -3.88
CA LEU A 166 1.89 -13.64 -4.61
C LEU A 166 2.42 -12.62 -5.62
N GLU A 167 1.95 -11.38 -5.69
CA GLU A 167 2.58 -10.37 -6.56
C GLU A 167 3.65 -9.56 -5.82
N ASN A 168 3.64 -9.56 -4.47
CA ASN A 168 4.58 -8.79 -3.66
C ASN A 168 5.93 -9.50 -3.50
N VAL A 169 6.65 -9.68 -4.61
CA VAL A 169 8.00 -10.26 -4.64
C VAL A 169 8.99 -9.31 -3.98
N THR A 170 9.87 -9.85 -3.14
CA THR A 170 11.06 -9.13 -2.67
C THR A 170 12.18 -9.37 -3.68
N VAL A 171 12.63 -8.31 -4.34
CA VAL A 171 13.68 -8.37 -5.36
C VAL A 171 15.02 -8.15 -4.68
N PHE A 172 15.96 -9.06 -4.86
CA PHE A 172 17.30 -9.01 -4.28
C PHE A 172 18.30 -9.62 -5.26
N ASN A 173 19.59 -9.31 -5.09
CA ASN A 173 20.63 -9.86 -5.97
C ASN A 173 20.71 -11.39 -5.87
N THR A 174 20.62 -12.06 -7.01
CA THR A 174 20.72 -13.52 -7.14
C THR A 174 22.01 -14.00 -7.80
N ASN A 175 22.79 -13.08 -8.35
CA ASN A 175 23.97 -13.36 -9.16
C ASN A 175 25.24 -13.30 -8.30
N GLU A 176 25.85 -14.46 -8.06
CA GLU A 176 27.13 -14.57 -7.32
C GLU A 176 28.27 -13.76 -7.96
N GLN A 177 28.25 -13.62 -9.28
CA GLN A 177 29.29 -12.92 -10.04
C GLN A 177 29.20 -11.39 -9.94
N GLU A 178 28.05 -10.85 -9.56
CA GLU A 178 27.81 -9.39 -9.41
C GLU A 178 27.80 -8.98 -7.93
N SER A 179 28.26 -9.85 -7.02
CA SER A 179 28.24 -9.54 -5.59
C SER A 179 29.22 -8.43 -5.25
N THR A 180 28.72 -7.49 -4.45
CA THR A 180 29.46 -6.38 -3.87
C THR A 180 30.07 -6.72 -2.51
N LEU A 181 29.76 -7.89 -1.94
CA LEU A 181 30.28 -8.38 -0.67
C LEU A 181 31.63 -9.09 -0.88
N GLY A 182 32.70 -8.57 -0.28
CA GLY A 182 34.03 -9.18 -0.31
C GLY A 182 34.96 -8.73 -1.45
N GLN A 183 34.55 -7.76 -2.28
CA GLN A 183 35.48 -7.07 -3.18
C GLN A 183 36.34 -6.11 -2.35
N LYS A 184 37.63 -6.45 -2.16
CA LYS A 184 38.63 -5.45 -1.73
C LYS A 184 38.68 -4.37 -2.80
N HIS A 185 38.56 -3.11 -2.40
CA HIS A 185 38.89 -1.96 -3.24
C HIS A 185 40.30 -2.18 -3.85
N THR A 186 40.37 -2.51 -5.14
CA THR A 186 41.46 -2.01 -5.98
C THR A 186 40.96 -0.68 -6.52
N GLU A 187 41.52 0.39 -5.98
CA GLU A 187 41.41 1.73 -6.52
C GLU A 187 41.89 1.71 -7.96
N ASP A 188 40.97 1.76 -8.92
CA ASP A 188 41.27 2.31 -10.24
C ASP A 188 40.35 3.53 -10.39
N ARG A 189 40.92 4.70 -10.09
CA ARG A 189 40.40 6.01 -10.48
C ARG A 189 40.49 6.11 -12.00
N GLU A 190 39.36 6.30 -12.69
CA GLU A 190 39.31 7.15 -13.89
C GLU A 190 37.87 7.64 -14.18
N GLU A 191 37.67 8.88 -13.73
CA GLU A 191 36.81 9.99 -14.18
C GLU A 191 35.47 9.79 -14.92
N GLY A 192 34.41 10.30 -14.28
CA GLY A 192 33.14 10.70 -14.90
C GLY A 192 32.11 11.23 -13.88
N MET A 193 32.11 12.56 -13.67
CA MET A 193 31.09 13.44 -13.02
C MET A 193 29.63 12.93 -13.12
N ASP A 194 28.66 13.20 -12.23
CA ASP A 194 28.47 13.97 -10.99
C ASP A 194 27.10 13.50 -10.46
N VAL A 195 26.94 13.16 -9.18
CA VAL A 195 25.80 13.59 -8.33
C VAL A 195 26.23 13.50 -6.86
N GLU A 196 26.11 14.61 -6.15
CA GLU A 196 26.55 14.90 -4.78
C GLU A 196 26.11 13.86 -3.73
N GLU A 197 27.07 13.09 -3.21
CA GLU A 197 26.97 12.45 -1.88
C GLU A 197 27.55 13.41 -0.83
N GLY A 198 26.72 13.81 0.13
CA GLY A 198 27.16 14.59 1.28
C GLY A 198 28.07 13.77 2.19
N GLU A 199 29.34 14.16 2.25
CA GLU A 199 30.33 13.69 3.21
C GLU A 199 29.85 13.88 4.66
N MET A 200 29.89 12.79 5.44
CA MET A 200 30.16 12.84 6.87
C MET A 200 31.20 11.77 7.15
N GLY A 201 32.45 12.20 7.33
CA GLY A 201 33.52 11.36 7.87
C GLY A 201 33.23 10.99 9.32
N ASP A 202 33.48 9.73 9.65
CA ASP A 202 34.54 9.38 10.59
C ASP A 202 34.78 7.86 10.52
N GLU A 203 36.04 7.50 10.32
CA GLU A 203 36.55 6.14 10.38
C GLU A 203 36.49 5.62 11.83
N GLU A 204 35.40 4.93 12.20
CA GLU A 204 35.41 4.05 13.37
C GLU A 204 35.06 2.63 12.94
N ALA A 205 36.00 1.72 13.22
CA ALA A 205 35.99 0.32 12.81
C ALA A 205 34.66 -0.39 13.13
N PRO A 206 34.14 -1.24 12.22
CA PRO A 206 32.91 -1.98 12.48
C PRO A 206 33.12 -2.94 13.65
N THR A 207 32.23 -2.80 14.62
CA THR A 207 31.97 -3.72 15.74
C THR A 207 32.29 -5.17 15.37
N THR A 208 33.17 -5.79 16.15
CA THR A 208 33.68 -7.15 15.98
C THR A 208 32.55 -8.19 15.86
N CYS A 209 32.21 -8.55 14.63
CA CYS A 209 31.46 -9.76 14.29
C CYS A 209 32.39 -10.97 14.35
N SER A 210 31.92 -12.09 14.92
CA SER A 210 32.60 -13.39 14.80
C SER A 210 32.28 -14.11 13.48
N ILE A 211 31.27 -13.64 12.74
CA ILE A 211 30.83 -14.21 11.46
C ILE A 211 30.88 -13.10 10.40
N PRO A 212 31.76 -13.20 9.38
CA PRO A 212 31.73 -12.26 8.26
C PRO A 212 30.40 -12.42 7.53
N ILE A 213 29.74 -11.30 7.23
CA ILE A 213 28.51 -11.30 6.43
C ILE A 213 28.93 -11.61 5.00
N ASP A 214 28.70 -12.85 4.59
CA ASP A 214 29.01 -13.33 3.27
C ASP A 214 27.78 -13.28 2.37
N TYR A 215 28.01 -13.31 1.06
CA TYR A 215 26.95 -13.34 0.06
C TYR A 215 25.98 -14.52 0.27
N ASN A 216 26.47 -15.63 0.84
CA ASN A 216 25.67 -16.80 1.15
C ASN A 216 24.61 -16.53 2.23
N LEU A 217 24.98 -15.84 3.32
CA LEU A 217 24.04 -15.41 4.35
C LEU A 217 22.99 -14.46 3.77
N TYR A 218 23.41 -13.48 2.95
CA TYR A 218 22.50 -12.55 2.29
C TYR A 218 21.48 -13.28 1.41
N ARG A 219 21.92 -14.24 0.58
CA ARG A 219 21.03 -15.07 -0.26
C ARG A 219 20.06 -15.90 0.55
N LYS A 220 20.54 -16.59 1.59
CA LYS A 220 19.70 -17.39 2.49
C LYS A 220 18.66 -16.51 3.17
N PHE A 221 19.08 -15.36 3.68
CA PHE A 221 18.21 -14.40 4.34
C PHE A 221 17.07 -13.93 3.43
N TRP A 222 17.37 -13.42 2.24
CA TRP A 222 16.31 -12.92 1.35
C TRP A 222 15.49 -14.04 0.70
N SER A 223 16.03 -15.25 0.56
CA SER A 223 15.24 -16.41 0.13
C SER A 223 14.14 -16.78 1.13
N LEU A 224 14.36 -16.56 2.44
CA LEU A 224 13.33 -16.76 3.47
C LEU A 224 12.11 -15.86 3.25
N GLN A 225 12.29 -14.71 2.61
CA GLN A 225 11.21 -13.77 2.34
C GLN A 225 10.14 -14.36 1.40
N ASP A 226 10.52 -15.28 0.51
CA ASP A 226 9.54 -15.98 -0.33
C ASP A 226 8.67 -16.96 0.47
N TYR A 227 9.25 -17.63 1.48
CA TYR A 227 8.48 -18.48 2.39
C TYR A 227 7.48 -17.69 3.24
N PHE A 228 7.84 -16.47 3.68
CA PHE A 228 6.90 -15.57 4.37
C PHE A 228 5.79 -15.06 3.44
N ARG A 229 6.08 -14.89 2.15
CA ARG A 229 5.10 -14.49 1.13
C ARG A 229 4.16 -15.64 0.75
N ASN A 230 4.68 -16.87 0.69
CA ASN A 230 3.95 -18.07 0.31
C ASN A 230 4.11 -19.19 1.36
N PRO A 231 3.34 -19.14 2.47
CA PRO A 231 3.48 -20.10 3.55
C PRO A 231 3.06 -21.53 3.17
N VAL A 232 2.39 -21.71 2.03
CA VAL A 232 1.99 -23.04 1.53
C VAL A 232 3.21 -23.90 1.17
N GLN A 233 4.31 -23.29 0.74
CA GLN A 233 5.56 -24.01 0.43
C GLN A 233 6.13 -24.74 1.67
N CYS A 234 5.82 -24.29 2.88
CA CYS A 234 6.26 -24.94 4.11
C CYS A 234 5.66 -26.33 4.34
N TYR A 235 4.64 -26.74 3.57
CA TYR A 235 4.07 -28.10 3.63
C TYR A 235 4.81 -29.11 2.74
N GLU A 236 5.73 -28.65 1.88
CA GLU A 236 6.53 -29.52 1.03
C GLU A 236 7.83 -29.96 1.73
N LYS A 237 8.21 -31.23 1.58
CA LYS A 237 9.36 -31.81 2.34
C LYS A 237 10.70 -31.12 2.02
N ILE A 238 10.98 -30.83 0.75
CA ILE A 238 12.27 -30.23 0.32
C ILE A 238 12.33 -28.76 0.74
N SER A 239 11.25 -28.04 0.46
CA SER A 239 11.06 -26.63 0.79
C SER A 239 11.14 -26.40 2.30
N TRP A 240 10.50 -27.28 3.10
CA TRP A 240 10.58 -27.25 4.56
C TRP A 240 12.00 -27.47 5.09
N LYS A 241 12.74 -28.47 4.60
CA LYS A 241 14.13 -28.70 5.02
C LYS A 241 15.03 -27.49 4.74
N THR A 242 14.80 -26.84 3.61
CA THR A 242 15.53 -25.63 3.22
C THR A 242 15.17 -24.47 4.15
N PHE A 243 13.88 -24.26 4.42
CA PHE A 243 13.38 -23.27 5.37
C PHE A 243 13.95 -23.46 6.79
N LEU A 244 13.98 -24.70 7.29
CA LEU A 244 14.58 -25.04 8.59
C LEU A 244 16.04 -24.57 8.66
N LYS A 245 16.86 -25.05 7.69
CA LYS A 245 18.29 -24.74 7.63
C LYS A 245 18.55 -23.24 7.57
N TYR A 246 17.87 -22.53 6.68
CA TYR A 246 18.08 -21.10 6.49
C TYR A 246 17.60 -20.31 7.71
N SER A 247 16.49 -20.72 8.33
CA SER A 247 15.97 -20.06 9.53
C SER A 247 16.88 -20.23 10.74
N GLU A 248 17.42 -21.44 10.95
CA GLU A 248 18.36 -21.71 12.04
C GLU A 248 19.64 -20.88 11.91
N GLU A 249 20.19 -20.77 10.70
CA GLU A 249 21.36 -19.94 10.43
C GLU A 249 21.08 -18.45 10.68
N VAL A 250 19.97 -17.90 10.16
CA VAL A 250 19.60 -16.50 10.35
C VAL A 250 19.32 -16.17 11.82
N LEU A 251 18.59 -17.04 12.54
CA LEU A 251 18.32 -16.85 13.96
C LEU A 251 19.59 -16.99 14.82
N ALA A 252 20.54 -17.84 14.43
CA ALA A 252 21.85 -17.92 15.08
C ALA A 252 22.63 -16.62 14.90
N VAL A 253 22.62 -16.02 13.70
CA VAL A 253 23.20 -14.69 13.47
C VAL A 253 22.54 -13.66 14.37
N PHE A 254 21.20 -13.59 14.43
CA PHE A 254 20.49 -12.65 15.29
C PHE A 254 20.82 -12.79 16.78
N LYS A 255 21.09 -14.01 17.27
CA LYS A 255 21.54 -14.27 18.64
C LYS A 255 22.97 -13.80 18.89
N SER A 256 23.85 -13.97 17.91
CA SER A 256 25.28 -13.64 18.02
C SER A 256 25.54 -12.12 17.96
N TYR A 257 24.68 -11.39 17.26
CA TYR A 257 24.91 -10.00 16.93
C TYR A 257 24.43 -9.08 18.06
N LYS A 258 25.34 -8.35 18.70
CA LYS A 258 24.99 -7.37 19.73
C LYS A 258 24.20 -6.21 19.10
N LEU A 259 23.11 -5.81 19.73
CA LEU A 259 22.33 -4.64 19.32
C LEU A 259 23.05 -3.37 19.79
N ASP A 260 23.36 -2.46 18.88
CA ASP A 260 23.91 -1.15 19.23
C ASP A 260 22.77 -0.13 19.39
N ASP A 261 22.31 0.02 20.63
CA ASP A 261 20.91 0.33 20.89
C ASP A 261 20.74 1.58 21.77
N THR A 262 21.66 2.56 21.67
CA THR A 262 21.68 3.73 22.58
C THR A 262 21.60 5.10 21.91
N GLN A 263 22.11 5.27 20.69
CA GLN A 263 22.15 6.61 20.05
C GLN A 263 21.05 6.80 18.98
N ALA A 264 20.75 5.78 18.17
CA ALA A 264 19.82 5.90 17.04
C ALA A 264 18.37 6.22 17.45
N SER A 265 17.84 5.59 18.52
CA SER A 265 16.46 5.87 19.00
C SER A 265 16.30 7.23 19.68
N ARG A 266 17.37 7.79 20.28
CA ARG A 266 17.34 9.15 20.85
C ARG A 266 17.42 10.22 19.77
N LYS A 267 18.32 10.05 18.78
CA LYS A 267 18.45 10.94 17.62
C LYS A 267 17.16 11.01 16.80
N LYS A 268 16.52 9.86 16.52
CA LYS A 268 15.26 9.79 15.78
C LYS A 268 14.08 10.48 16.48
N MET A 269 14.10 10.53 17.82
CA MET A 269 13.09 11.23 18.61
C MET A 269 13.38 12.74 18.76
N GLU A 270 14.63 13.17 18.59
CA GLU A 270 15.00 14.58 18.48
C GLU A 270 14.74 15.14 17.07
N GLU A 271 15.02 14.37 16.01
CA GLU A 271 14.70 14.75 14.62
C GLU A 271 13.20 14.87 14.35
N LEU A 272 12.37 14.10 15.07
CA LEU A 272 10.91 14.22 15.04
C LEU A 272 10.41 15.60 15.49
N LYS A 273 11.23 16.37 16.24
CA LYS A 273 10.91 17.73 16.68
C LYS A 273 11.33 18.80 15.68
N THR A 274 12.22 18.50 14.72
CA THR A 274 12.83 19.50 13.82
C THR A 274 12.21 19.58 12.43
N GLY A 275 11.09 18.89 12.17
CA GLY A 275 10.29 19.12 10.96
C GLY A 275 10.97 18.82 9.63
N GLY A 276 12.03 17.99 9.62
CA GLY A 276 12.63 17.51 8.39
C GLY A 276 11.67 16.61 7.61
N GLU A 277 11.77 16.62 6.27
CA GLU A 277 11.06 15.66 5.42
C GLU A 277 11.49 14.23 5.79
N HIS A 278 10.66 13.55 6.57
CA HIS A 278 10.90 12.17 6.94
C HIS A 278 10.72 11.27 5.72
N VAL A 279 11.84 10.81 5.15
CA VAL A 279 11.85 9.78 4.13
C VAL A 279 11.45 8.45 4.77
N TYR A 280 10.23 8.00 4.50
CA TYR A 280 9.72 6.71 4.98
C TYR A 280 9.98 5.61 3.94
N PHE A 281 10.72 4.58 4.33
CA PHE A 281 10.96 3.41 3.49
C PHE A 281 9.82 2.40 3.65
N ALA A 282 8.94 2.34 2.64
CA ALA A 282 7.78 1.44 2.65
C ALA A 282 8.12 -0.03 2.37
N LYS A 283 9.30 -0.32 1.80
CA LYS A 283 9.78 -1.67 1.51
C LYS A 283 11.17 -1.89 2.10
N PHE A 284 11.54 -3.16 2.26
CA PHE A 284 12.89 -3.54 2.63
C PHE A 284 13.91 -3.09 1.58
N LEU A 285 15.05 -2.59 2.04
CA LEU A 285 16.18 -2.26 1.19
C LEU A 285 17.03 -3.51 1.04
N THR A 286 16.99 -4.15 -0.13
CA THR A 286 17.65 -5.43 -0.38
C THR A 286 19.08 -5.28 -0.87
N SER A 287 19.75 -4.16 -0.55
CA SER A 287 21.14 -3.95 -0.97
C SER A 287 22.09 -4.77 -0.10
N GLU A 288 23.02 -5.48 -0.75
CA GLU A 288 24.06 -6.26 -0.10
C GLU A 288 24.92 -5.44 0.87
N LYS A 289 25.31 -4.22 0.46
CA LYS A 289 26.14 -3.31 1.27
C LYS A 289 25.48 -2.85 2.57
N LEU A 290 24.13 -2.87 2.62
CA LEU A 290 23.37 -2.42 3.78
C LEU A 290 23.09 -3.56 4.78
N MET A 291 23.45 -4.81 4.46
CA MET A 291 23.08 -5.96 5.28
C MET A 291 23.60 -5.83 6.73
N ASP A 292 24.85 -5.41 6.91
CA ASP A 292 25.47 -5.21 8.23
C ASP A 292 24.73 -4.17 9.06
N LEU A 293 24.39 -3.03 8.44
CA LEU A 293 23.65 -1.94 9.06
C LEU A 293 22.22 -2.38 9.43
N GLN A 294 21.53 -3.09 8.53
CA GLN A 294 20.19 -3.60 8.79
C GLN A 294 20.19 -4.66 9.90
N LEU A 295 21.19 -5.54 9.91
CA LEU A 295 21.35 -6.50 10.99
C LEU A 295 21.64 -5.80 12.32
N SER A 296 22.32 -4.65 12.34
CA SER A 296 22.50 -3.88 13.58
C SER A 296 21.21 -3.19 14.08
N ASP A 297 20.27 -2.87 13.18
CA ASP A 297 19.01 -2.18 13.53
C ASP A 297 18.02 -3.09 14.26
N SER A 298 17.66 -2.70 15.48
CA SER A 298 16.68 -3.42 16.31
C SER A 298 15.28 -3.43 15.69
N ASN A 299 14.88 -2.38 14.95
CA ASN A 299 13.59 -2.37 14.27
C ASN A 299 13.57 -3.33 13.09
N PHE A 300 14.62 -3.39 12.28
CA PHE A 300 14.71 -4.35 11.18
C PHE A 300 14.57 -5.79 11.68
N ARG A 301 15.33 -6.18 12.71
CA ARG A 301 15.18 -7.52 13.33
C ARG A 301 13.75 -7.77 13.82
N ARG A 302 13.11 -6.79 14.45
CA ARG A 302 11.71 -6.91 14.91
C ARG A 302 10.75 -7.23 13.77
N HIS A 303 10.89 -6.59 12.60
CA HIS A 303 10.04 -6.88 11.45
C HIS A 303 10.18 -8.34 10.99
N ILE A 304 11.42 -8.86 10.92
CA ILE A 304 11.69 -10.24 10.52
C ILE A 304 11.17 -11.24 11.57
N LEU A 305 11.44 -11.00 12.85
CA LEU A 305 10.95 -11.85 13.94
C LEU A 305 9.41 -11.86 14.00
N LEU A 306 8.76 -10.73 13.71
CA LEU A 306 7.31 -10.64 13.62
C LEU A 306 6.76 -11.47 12.44
N GLN A 307 7.44 -11.46 11.28
CA GLN A 307 7.07 -12.34 10.16
C GLN A 307 7.17 -13.82 10.54
N TYR A 308 8.19 -14.23 11.30
CA TYR A 308 8.27 -15.59 11.86
C TYR A 308 7.08 -15.92 12.74
N LEU A 309 6.70 -15.03 13.67
CA LEU A 309 5.56 -15.27 14.57
C LEU A 309 4.24 -15.37 13.80
N ILE A 310 3.99 -14.48 12.83
CA ILE A 310 2.79 -14.52 11.98
C ILE A 310 2.75 -15.84 11.19
N LEU A 311 3.89 -16.27 10.61
CA LEU A 311 4.00 -17.52 9.89
C LEU A 311 3.71 -18.72 10.81
N PHE A 312 4.34 -18.78 11.99
CA PHE A 312 4.14 -19.87 12.94
C PHE A 312 2.70 -19.96 13.43
N GLN A 313 2.07 -18.82 13.71
CA GLN A 313 0.65 -18.75 14.06
C GLN A 313 -0.23 -19.28 12.92
N TYR A 314 0.05 -18.92 11.66
CA TYR A 314 -0.67 -19.45 10.51
C TYR A 314 -0.48 -20.96 10.30
N LEU A 315 0.76 -21.46 10.45
CA LEU A 315 1.10 -22.86 10.25
C LEU A 315 0.40 -23.76 11.28
N LYS A 316 0.36 -23.34 12.56
CA LYS A 316 -0.34 -24.06 13.65
C LYS A 316 -1.85 -23.80 13.69
N GLY A 317 -2.30 -22.64 13.22
CA GLY A 317 -3.69 -22.23 13.30
C GLY A 317 -4.62 -23.06 12.41
N GLN A 318 -5.84 -23.25 12.88
CA GLN A 318 -6.95 -23.73 12.05
C GLN A 318 -7.52 -22.55 11.25
N VAL A 319 -7.39 -22.61 9.94
CA VAL A 319 -7.92 -21.59 9.02
C VAL A 319 -9.01 -22.24 8.17
N LYS A 320 -10.20 -21.63 8.12
CA LYS A 320 -11.40 -22.20 7.47
C LYS A 320 -11.18 -22.68 6.03
N PHE A 321 -10.30 -22.01 5.29
CA PHE A 321 -10.02 -22.30 3.88
C PHE A 321 -8.67 -22.99 3.64
N LYS A 322 -8.02 -23.50 4.69
CA LYS A 322 -6.78 -24.28 4.59
C LYS A 322 -7.10 -25.71 4.17
N SER A 323 -6.34 -26.24 3.23
CA SER A 323 -6.53 -27.62 2.74
C SER A 323 -6.34 -28.63 3.88
N SER A 324 -7.16 -29.69 3.88
CA SER A 324 -7.00 -30.82 4.81
C SER A 324 -5.65 -31.54 4.66
N ASN A 325 -4.98 -31.36 3.52
CA ASN A 325 -3.66 -31.94 3.26
C ASN A 325 -2.51 -31.13 3.88
N TYR A 326 -2.78 -29.93 4.38
CA TYR A 326 -1.78 -29.05 5.00
C TYR A 326 -1.64 -29.35 6.49
N VAL A 327 -1.08 -30.53 6.76
CA VAL A 327 -0.81 -31.06 8.11
C VAL A 327 0.69 -30.99 8.38
N LEU A 328 1.04 -30.58 9.60
CA LEU A 328 2.42 -30.61 10.09
C LEU A 328 2.67 -31.94 10.81
N THR A 329 3.91 -32.44 10.74
CA THR A 329 4.32 -33.55 11.61
C THR A 329 4.52 -33.07 13.05
N ASP A 330 4.53 -34.00 14.00
CA ASP A 330 4.78 -33.68 15.41
C ASP A 330 6.17 -33.05 15.60
N GLU A 331 7.19 -33.56 14.89
CA GLU A 331 8.54 -33.01 14.88
C GLU A 331 8.57 -31.55 14.38
N GLN A 332 7.83 -31.25 13.31
CA GLN A 332 7.70 -29.88 12.79
C GLN A 332 7.02 -28.97 13.80
N SER A 333 5.98 -29.47 14.46
CA SER A 333 5.21 -28.72 15.45
C SER A 333 6.06 -28.39 16.69
N LEU A 334 6.86 -29.35 17.18
CA LEU A 334 7.81 -29.14 18.28
C LEU A 334 8.90 -28.13 17.90
N TRP A 335 9.46 -28.25 16.68
CA TRP A 335 10.45 -27.29 16.20
C TRP A 335 9.87 -25.86 16.14
N ILE A 336 8.63 -25.70 15.67
CA ILE A 336 7.96 -24.40 15.66
C ILE A 336 7.81 -23.85 17.08
N GLU A 337 7.42 -24.68 18.05
CA GLU A 337 7.28 -24.26 19.45
C GLU A 337 8.60 -23.78 20.06
N ASP A 338 9.67 -24.55 19.87
CA ASP A 338 10.98 -24.21 20.44
C ASP A 338 11.59 -22.99 19.73
N THR A 339 11.41 -22.89 18.42
CA THR A 339 11.82 -21.71 17.65
C THR A 339 11.01 -20.48 18.04
N THR A 340 9.70 -20.62 18.31
CA THR A 340 8.85 -19.54 18.81
C THR A 340 9.35 -19.01 20.16
N LYS A 341 9.68 -19.90 21.10
CA LYS A 341 10.29 -19.51 22.40
C LYS A 341 11.61 -18.77 22.18
N SER A 342 12.46 -19.26 21.27
CA SER A 342 13.72 -18.62 20.91
C SER A 342 13.51 -17.22 20.31
N VAL A 343 12.53 -17.05 19.41
CA VAL A 343 12.16 -15.75 18.82
C VAL A 343 11.69 -14.78 19.92
N TYR A 344 10.86 -15.24 20.85
CA TYR A 344 10.45 -14.43 22.00
C TYR A 344 11.63 -14.03 22.89
N GLN A 345 12.60 -14.91 23.13
CA GLN A 345 13.80 -14.58 23.92
C GLN A 345 14.67 -13.51 23.24
N VAL A 346 14.86 -13.60 21.92
CA VAL A 346 15.61 -12.62 21.12
C VAL A 346 14.87 -11.27 21.05
N SER A 347 13.53 -11.28 21.11
CA SER A 347 12.71 -10.06 21.17
C SER A 347 12.61 -9.46 22.60
N SER A 348 12.60 -10.32 23.62
CA SER A 348 12.43 -10.01 25.04
C SER A 348 13.61 -9.24 25.65
N THR A 349 14.77 -9.25 25.00
CA THR A 349 16.00 -8.62 25.52
C THR A 349 15.86 -7.10 25.74
N ARG A 350 14.74 -6.46 25.37
CA ARG A 350 14.35 -5.12 25.88
C ARG A 350 12.84 -4.78 25.91
N ASN A 351 11.91 -5.61 25.43
CA ASN A 351 10.49 -5.21 25.24
C ASN A 351 9.44 -6.19 25.81
N LYS A 352 9.25 -6.23 27.13
CA LYS A 352 8.08 -6.87 27.77
C LYS A 352 6.70 -6.46 27.19
N PRO A 353 6.40 -5.18 26.88
CA PRO A 353 5.03 -4.79 26.52
C PRO A 353 4.56 -5.19 25.10
N MET A 354 5.46 -5.73 24.25
CA MET A 354 5.09 -6.21 22.90
C MET A 354 4.70 -7.69 22.92
N ILE A 355 5.33 -8.48 23.80
CA ILE A 355 5.04 -9.91 23.97
C ILE A 355 3.64 -10.09 24.59
N GLU A 356 3.30 -9.27 25.60
CA GLU A 356 1.95 -9.27 26.21
C GLU A 356 0.82 -8.92 25.23
N LYS A 357 1.12 -8.21 24.12
CA LYS A 357 0.13 -7.88 23.09
C LYS A 357 -0.01 -8.94 21.99
N MET A 358 0.90 -9.91 21.94
CA MET A 358 0.92 -11.00 20.94
C MET A 358 0.40 -12.33 21.51
N GLU A 359 0.25 -12.44 22.83
CA GLU A 359 -0.32 -13.61 23.52
C GLU A 359 -1.87 -13.63 23.58
N ILE A 360 -2.55 -12.77 22.81
CA ILE A 360 -4.01 -12.76 22.61
C ILE A 360 -4.32 -13.30 21.22
#